data_AF-A0A941XBW7-F1
#
_entry.id   AF-A0A941XBW7-F1
#
_cell.length_a   1.000
_cell.length_b   1.000
_cell.length_c   1.000
_cell.angle_alpha   90.00
_cell.angle_beta   90.00
_cell.angle_gamma   90.00
#
_symmetry.space_group_name_H-M   'P 1'
#
loop_
_entity.id
_entity.type
_entity.pdbx_description
1 polymer ?
#
loop_
_entity_poly.entity_id
_entity_poly.type
_entity_poly.pdbx_seq_one_letter_code
_entity_poly.pdbx_strand_id
1 'polypeptide(L)'
;MKLFSKAKDFISPNEELKETLESSVKELLDGRILADKVIRRNIAFILFLTFLGIFYIANGYSTEKLYKKKVKMEREVRELRFESITTAARLMFISKQSEVKKRVNEAGLNLQESKEPPLKLYKK
;
A
#
# COMPACT_ATOMS: atom_id res chain seq x y z
N MET A 1 -3.51 -29.99 58.52
CA MET A 1 -3.86 -30.01 57.08
C MET A 1 -4.50 -28.67 56.65
N LYS A 2 -3.77 -27.54 56.76
CA LYS A 2 -4.23 -26.18 56.37
C LYS A 2 -3.09 -25.32 55.78
N LEU A 3 -2.07 -25.95 55.20
CA LEU A 3 -0.85 -25.27 54.73
C LEU A 3 -0.72 -25.22 53.19
N PHE A 4 -1.60 -25.92 52.46
CA PHE A 4 -1.49 -26.09 51.00
C PHE A 4 -2.61 -25.43 50.18
N SER A 5 -3.58 -24.76 50.80
CA SER A 5 -4.63 -24.03 50.06
C SER A 5 -4.18 -22.64 49.62
N LYS A 6 -3.31 -21.97 50.41
CA LYS A 6 -2.89 -20.57 50.17
C LYS A 6 -2.00 -20.38 48.92
N ALA A 7 -1.40 -21.46 48.40
CA ALA A 7 -0.55 -21.42 47.21
C ALA A 7 -1.33 -21.58 45.89
N LYS A 8 -2.65 -21.86 45.95
CA LYS A 8 -3.51 -22.00 44.76
C LYS A 8 -4.13 -20.69 44.29
N ASP A 9 -3.97 -19.62 45.05
CA ASP A 9 -4.56 -18.30 44.78
C ASP A 9 -3.56 -17.32 44.13
N PHE A 10 -2.36 -17.79 43.73
CA PHE A 10 -1.39 -16.96 43.02
C PHE A 10 -1.78 -16.90 41.54
N ILE A 11 -2.69 -15.99 41.23
CA ILE A 11 -3.12 -15.66 39.88
C ILE A 11 -2.02 -14.81 39.23
N SER A 12 -1.68 -15.08 37.97
CA SER A 12 -0.66 -14.29 37.27
C SER A 12 -1.13 -12.84 37.14
N PRO A 13 -0.28 -11.81 37.29
CA PRO A 13 -0.70 -10.41 37.16
C PRO A 13 -1.45 -10.09 35.86
N ASN A 14 -1.18 -10.84 34.78
CA ASN A 14 -1.88 -10.72 33.50
C ASN A 14 -3.28 -11.35 33.50
N GLU A 15 -3.53 -12.35 34.35
CA GLU A 15 -4.84 -12.99 34.51
C GLU A 15 -5.75 -12.12 35.39
N GLU A 16 -5.22 -11.53 36.47
CA GLU A 16 -5.96 -10.54 37.27
C GLU A 16 -6.35 -9.30 36.43
N LEU A 17 -5.45 -8.82 35.56
CA LEU A 17 -5.75 -7.72 34.64
C LEU A 17 -6.87 -8.07 33.66
N LYS A 18 -6.86 -9.30 33.12
CA LYS A 18 -7.93 -9.76 32.22
C LYS A 18 -9.26 -9.90 32.95
N GLU A 19 -9.26 -10.47 34.15
CA GLU A 19 -10.48 -10.65 34.94
C GLU A 19 -11.08 -9.30 35.37
N THR A 20 -10.24 -8.33 35.75
CA THR A 20 -10.67 -6.96 36.07
C THR A 20 -11.15 -6.18 34.84
N LEU A 21 -10.56 -6.40 33.67
CA LEU A 21 -11.05 -5.85 32.41
C LEU A 21 -12.37 -6.51 31.98
N GLU A 22 -12.51 -7.82 32.12
CA GLU A 22 -13.73 -8.56 31.80
C GLU A 22 -14.88 -8.16 32.72
N SER A 23 -14.63 -8.00 34.03
CA SER A 23 -15.63 -7.53 34.98
C SER A 23 -16.05 -6.09 34.68
N SER A 24 -15.10 -5.21 34.38
CA SER A 24 -15.37 -3.82 33.97
C SER A 24 -16.18 -3.75 32.67
N VAL A 25 -15.84 -4.58 31.68
CA VAL A 25 -16.61 -4.68 30.42
C VAL A 25 -18.01 -5.22 30.68
N LYS A 26 -18.18 -6.21 31.56
CA LYS A 26 -19.48 -6.75 31.94
C LYS A 26 -20.35 -5.71 32.66
N GLU A 27 -19.78 -4.91 33.55
CA GLU A 27 -20.48 -3.82 34.23
C GLU A 27 -20.88 -2.67 33.27
N LEU A 28 -20.07 -2.43 32.24
CA LEU A 28 -20.40 -1.50 31.15
C LEU A 28 -21.58 -2.03 30.30
N LEU A 29 -21.58 -3.33 29.97
CA LEU A 29 -22.64 -3.97 29.19
C LEU A 29 -23.96 -4.10 29.97
N ASP A 30 -23.88 -4.35 31.28
CA ASP A 30 -25.03 -4.39 32.18
C ASP A 30 -25.68 -3.01 32.39
N GLY A 31 -25.08 -1.93 31.87
CA GLY A 31 -25.66 -0.59 31.88
C GLY A 31 -25.70 0.09 33.25
N ARG A 32 -25.07 -0.48 34.28
CA ARG A 32 -24.93 0.13 35.61
C ARG A 32 -24.22 1.49 35.54
N ILE A 33 -23.23 1.59 34.67
CA ILE A 33 -22.47 2.83 34.42
C ILE A 33 -23.33 3.86 33.65
N LEU A 34 -24.25 3.42 32.79
CA LEU A 34 -25.21 4.30 32.10
C LEU A 34 -26.29 4.82 33.06
N ALA A 35 -26.57 4.08 34.14
CA ALA A 35 -27.50 4.49 35.18
C ALA A 35 -26.94 5.61 36.07
N ASP A 36 -25.62 5.81 36.06
CA ASP A 36 -24.90 6.83 36.82
C ASP A 36 -25.39 8.25 36.44
N LYS A 37 -25.60 9.08 37.46
CA LYS A 37 -26.17 10.43 37.34
C LYS A 37 -25.27 11.36 36.51
N VAL A 38 -23.96 11.14 36.54
CA VAL A 38 -22.98 11.96 35.79
C VAL A 38 -23.00 11.62 34.30
N ILE A 39 -23.06 10.33 33.96
CA ILE A 39 -23.05 9.84 32.57
C ILE A 39 -24.39 10.13 31.90
N ARG A 40 -25.50 9.95 32.61
CA ARG A 40 -26.85 10.27 32.10
C ARG A 40 -26.96 11.74 31.69
N ARG A 41 -26.34 12.65 32.44
CA ARG A 41 -26.35 14.09 32.13
C ARG A 41 -25.49 14.45 30.90
N ASN A 42 -24.48 13.65 30.58
CA ASN A 42 -23.52 13.92 29.50
C ASN A 42 -23.57 12.89 28.35
N ILE A 43 -24.64 12.10 28.27
CA ILE A 43 -24.76 10.99 27.31
C ILE A 43 -24.60 11.45 25.85
N ALA A 44 -25.14 12.63 25.51
CA ALA A 44 -25.00 13.21 24.18
C ALA A 44 -23.54 13.54 23.83
N PHE A 45 -22.75 13.99 24.80
CA PHE A 45 -21.33 14.29 24.61
C PHE A 45 -20.50 13.00 24.47
N ILE A 46 -20.82 11.97 25.25
CA ILE A 46 -20.17 10.66 25.13
C ILE A 46 -20.45 10.05 23.76
N LEU A 47 -21.70 10.08 23.30
CA LEU A 47 -22.08 9.61 21.97
C LEU A 47 -21.38 10.40 20.86
N PHE A 48 -21.23 11.71 21.03
CA PHE A 48 -20.45 12.54 20.10
C PHE A 48 -18.99 12.11 20.02
N LEU A 49 -18.34 11.84 21.17
CA LEU A 49 -16.96 11.33 21.19
C LEU A 49 -16.85 9.93 20.57
N THR A 50 -17.81 9.03 20.84
CA THR A 50 -17.85 7.70 20.22
C THR A 50 -18.00 7.82 18.71
N PHE A 51 -18.90 8.69 18.23
CA PHE A 51 -19.08 8.97 16.81
C PHE A 51 -17.78 9.51 16.17
N LEU A 52 -17.10 10.44 16.85
CA LEU A 52 -15.83 10.98 16.37
C LEU A 52 -14.73 9.90 16.33
N GLY A 53 -14.72 8.98 17.30
CA GLY A 53 -13.82 7.82 17.32
C GLY A 53 -14.07 6.87 16.13
N ILE A 54 -15.33 6.56 15.84
CA ILE A 54 -15.70 5.76 14.66
C ILE A 54 -15.27 6.47 13.38
N PHE A 55 -15.55 7.77 13.27
CA PHE A 55 -15.16 8.58 12.13
C PHE A 55 -13.64 8.62 11.94
N TYR A 56 -12.88 8.74 13.03
CA TYR A 56 -11.42 8.71 13.01
C TYR A 56 -10.88 7.39 12.47
N ILE A 57 -11.37 6.26 12.98
CA ILE A 57 -10.99 4.92 12.50
C ILE A 57 -11.34 4.76 11.01
N ALA A 58 -12.52 5.19 10.59
CA ALA A 58 -12.96 5.15 9.20
C ALA A 58 -12.06 5.98 8.26
N ASN A 59 -11.63 7.16 8.70
CA ASN A 59 -10.67 7.99 7.96
C ASN A 59 -9.28 7.34 7.87
N GLY A 60 -8.85 6.65 8.94
CA GLY A 60 -7.61 5.88 8.95
C GLY A 60 -7.56 4.82 7.83
N TYR A 61 -8.61 4.00 7.71
CA TYR A 61 -8.70 3.00 6.65
C TYR A 61 -8.74 3.58 5.24
N SER A 62 -9.34 4.76 5.07
CA SER A 62 -9.39 5.45 3.78
C SER A 62 -8.00 5.93 3.35
N THR A 63 -7.23 6.47 4.30
CA THR A 63 -5.84 6.88 4.08
C THR A 63 -4.96 5.70 3.68
N GLU A 64 -5.10 4.56 4.35
CA GLU A 64 -4.31 3.36 4.02
C GLU A 64 -4.58 2.86 2.59
N LYS A 65 -5.86 2.82 2.18
CA LYS A 65 -6.25 2.44 0.81
C LYS A 65 -5.67 3.40 -0.23
N LEU A 66 -5.74 4.71 0.05
CA LEU A 66 -5.17 5.74 -0.82
C LEU A 66 -3.65 5.61 -0.93
N TYR A 67 -2.96 5.37 0.19
CA TYR A 67 -1.52 5.17 0.22
C TYR A 67 -1.10 3.96 -0.63
N LYS A 68 -1.78 2.82 -0.49
CA LYS A 68 -1.51 1.62 -1.31
C LYS A 68 -1.73 1.91 -2.80
N LYS A 69 -2.79 2.63 -3.16
CA LYS A 69 -3.06 3.03 -4.55
C LYS A 69 -1.96 3.95 -5.09
N LYS A 70 -1.50 4.91 -4.29
CA LYS A 70 -0.43 5.84 -4.65
C LYS A 70 0.88 5.09 -4.92
N VAL A 71 1.26 4.16 -4.04
CA VAL A 71 2.46 3.32 -4.25
C VAL A 71 2.37 2.48 -5.51
N LYS A 72 1.21 1.86 -5.78
CA LYS A 72 0.99 1.09 -7.02
C LYS A 72 1.14 1.97 -8.25
N MET A 73 0.53 3.15 -8.24
CA MET A 73 0.58 4.09 -9.36
C MET A 73 2.00 4.62 -9.61
N GLU A 74 2.76 4.95 -8.55
CA GLU A 74 4.16 5.36 -8.68
C GLU A 74 5.05 4.24 -9.25
N ARG A 75 4.77 2.98 -8.89
CA ARG A 75 5.46 1.84 -9.47
C ARG A 75 5.14 1.72 -10.97
N GLU A 76 3.87 1.77 -11.34
CA GLU A 76 3.42 1.68 -12.73
C GLU A 76 4.04 2.77 -13.62
N VAL A 77 4.08 4.02 -13.15
CA VAL A 77 4.76 5.11 -13.86
C VAL A 77 6.26 4.83 -14.05
N ARG A 78 6.91 4.23 -13.05
CA ARG A 78 8.33 3.84 -13.15
C ARG A 78 8.54 2.75 -14.19
N GLU A 79 7.72 1.70 -14.15
CA GLU A 79 7.78 0.59 -15.12
C GLU A 79 7.57 1.10 -16.55
N LEU A 80 6.55 1.93 -16.78
CA LEU A 80 6.28 2.53 -18.10
C LEU A 80 7.45 3.38 -18.60
N ARG A 81 8.12 4.11 -17.71
CA ARG A 81 9.34 4.86 -18.07
C ARG A 81 10.47 3.91 -18.46
N PHE A 82 10.72 2.85 -17.69
CA PHE A 82 11.72 1.86 -18.05
C PHE A 82 11.42 1.20 -19.39
N GLU A 83 10.17 0.78 -19.61
CA GLU A 83 9.72 0.18 -20.86
C GLU A 83 9.95 1.12 -22.05
N SER A 84 9.64 2.41 -21.91
CA SER A 84 9.86 3.41 -22.96
C SER A 84 11.35 3.56 -23.31
N ILE A 85 12.21 3.60 -22.30
CA ILE A 85 13.66 3.73 -22.47
C ILE A 85 14.23 2.47 -23.11
N THR A 86 13.86 1.29 -22.61
CA THR A 86 14.31 0.01 -23.16
C THR A 86 13.84 -0.18 -24.60
N THR A 87 12.60 0.21 -24.91
CA THR A 87 12.05 0.13 -26.26
C THR A 87 12.78 1.07 -27.22
N ALA A 88 13.01 2.32 -26.80
CA ALA A 88 13.79 3.28 -27.57
C ALA A 88 15.24 2.80 -27.77
N ALA A 89 15.88 2.24 -26.74
CA ALA A 89 17.22 1.67 -26.83
C ALA A 89 17.27 0.47 -27.79
N ARG A 90 16.27 -0.42 -27.74
CA ARG A 90 16.15 -1.53 -28.70
C ARG A 90 15.99 -1.01 -30.13
N LEU A 91 15.14 0.00 -30.34
CA LEU A 91 14.98 0.62 -31.65
C LEU A 91 16.29 1.24 -32.15
N MET A 92 17.02 1.95 -31.28
CA MET A 92 18.31 2.53 -31.63
C MET A 92 19.34 1.46 -31.99
N PHE A 93 19.37 0.35 -31.25
CA PHE A 93 20.24 -0.77 -31.53
C PHE A 93 19.92 -1.41 -32.90
N ILE A 94 18.65 -1.70 -33.18
CA ILE A 94 18.27 -2.32 -34.45
C ILE A 94 18.46 -1.36 -35.64
N SER A 95 18.29 -0.06 -35.45
CA SER A 95 18.48 0.97 -36.48
C SER A 95 19.95 1.33 -36.71
N LYS A 96 20.87 0.83 -35.88
CA LYS A 96 22.30 1.07 -36.04
C LYS A 96 22.78 0.52 -37.38
N GLN A 97 23.48 1.33 -38.17
CA GLN A 97 23.98 0.94 -39.51
C GLN A 97 24.73 -0.40 -39.50
N SER A 98 25.56 -0.66 -38.48
CA SER A 98 26.27 -1.94 -38.35
C SER A 98 25.33 -3.13 -38.17
N GLU A 99 24.25 -2.98 -37.40
CA GLU A 99 23.23 -4.03 -37.20
C GLU A 99 22.37 -4.21 -38.44
N VAL A 100 22.00 -3.12 -39.11
CA VAL A 100 21.29 -3.17 -40.39
C VAL A 100 22.13 -3.91 -41.44
N LYS A 101 23.41 -3.54 -41.59
CA LYS A 101 24.35 -4.22 -42.50
C LYS A 101 24.50 -5.70 -42.17
N LYS A 102 24.60 -6.04 -40.88
CA LYS A 102 24.66 -7.44 -40.43
C LYS A 102 23.40 -8.21 -40.85
N ARG A 103 22.20 -7.67 -40.60
CA ARG A 103 20.93 -8.30 -41.01
C ARG A 103 20.77 -8.43 -42.52
N VAL A 104 21.19 -7.43 -43.29
CA VAL A 104 21.18 -7.45 -44.75
C VAL A 104 22.05 -8.60 -45.29
N ASN A 105 23.26 -8.75 -44.74
CA ASN A 105 24.16 -9.85 -45.09
C ASN A 105 23.60 -11.22 -44.69
N GLU A 106 23.04 -11.34 -43.48
CA GLU A 106 22.39 -12.57 -43.00
C GLU A 106 21.17 -12.96 -43.85
N ALA A 107 20.43 -11.97 -44.35
CA ALA A 107 19.30 -12.16 -45.26
C ALA A 107 19.71 -12.50 -46.72
N GLY A 108 21.01 -12.53 -47.03
CA GLY A 108 21.51 -12.81 -48.39
C GLY A 108 21.18 -11.71 -49.40
N LEU A 109 20.84 -10.51 -48.93
CA LEU A 109 20.55 -9.37 -49.79
C LEU A 109 21.90 -8.77 -50.23
N ASN A 110 22.21 -8.83 -51.53
CA ASN A 110 23.44 -8.28 -52.13
C ASN A 110 23.47 -6.75 -52.16
N LEU A 111 23.14 -6.10 -51.04
CA LEU A 111 23.06 -4.65 -50.91
C LEU A 111 24.35 -4.13 -50.26
N GLN A 112 24.93 -3.08 -50.84
CA GLN A 112 26.11 -2.39 -50.31
C GLN A 112 25.72 -0.99 -49.82
N GLU A 113 26.39 -0.53 -48.77
CA GLU A 113 26.17 0.80 -48.22
C GLU A 113 26.63 1.88 -49.21
N SER A 114 25.76 2.86 -49.48
CA SER A 114 26.11 4.01 -50.32
C SER A 114 27.13 4.88 -49.58
N LYS A 115 28.33 4.99 -50.14
CA LYS A 115 29.40 5.87 -49.63
C LYS A 115 29.27 7.30 -50.17
N GLU A 116 28.43 7.49 -51.17
CA GLU A 116 28.20 8.80 -51.78
C GLU A 116 26.99 9.48 -51.13
N PRO A 117 27.08 10.79 -50.83
CA PRO A 117 25.99 11.54 -50.23
C PRO A 117 24.81 11.73 -51.21
N PRO A 118 23.56 11.80 -50.72
CA PRO A 118 22.39 11.96 -51.58
C PRO A 118 22.35 13.32 -52.26
N LEU A 119 22.05 13.34 -53.56
CA LEU A 119 21.89 14.53 -54.37
C LEU A 119 20.47 15.10 -54.21
N LYS A 120 20.35 16.41 -53.93
CA LYS A 120 19.06 17.11 -53.98
C LYS A 120 18.60 17.21 -55.44
N LEU A 121 17.46 16.59 -55.74
CA LEU A 121 16.77 16.75 -57.02
C LEU A 121 15.99 18.06 -57.00
N TYR A 122 16.41 19.03 -57.81
CA TYR A 122 15.62 20.24 -58.07
C TYR A 122 14.68 19.96 -59.24
N LYS A 123 13.38 20.24 -59.06
CA LYS A 123 12.40 20.15 -60.13
C LYS A 123 12.63 21.34 -61.08
N LYS A 124 12.75 21.06 -62.38
CA LYS A 124 12.92 22.06 -63.44
C LYS A 124 11.71 22.98 -63.55
#